data_AF-A0A4Q3UXP6-F1
#
_entry.id   AF-A0A4Q3UXP6-F1
#
_cell.length_a   1.000
_cell.length_b   1.000
_cell.length_c   1.000
_cell.angle_alpha   90.00
_cell.angle_beta   90.00
_cell.angle_gamma   90.00
#
_symmetry.space_group_name_H-M   'P 1'
#
loop_
_entity.id
_entity.type
_entity.pdbx_description
1 polymer ?
#
loop_
_entity_poly.entity_id
_entity_poly.type
_entity_poly.pdbx_seq_one_letter_code
_entity_poly.pdbx_strand_id
1 'polypeptide(L)'
;MKQAVKHIVRSTGLERRHVVAARMCCERHILAAVGRARKRWIGRTLCYHSIGQDELGLNDVSEKQFRRHIEAALSAGYTFVPASQIASTGGREKDLAITFDDGARSVATIAAPILRDYNLPWTFFPVSGWTEHTEEWTRQSIMGWRDIEALLAAGAEMGSHSATHPDFSKISVAQMTDELGGSRDVFERRLG
;
A
#
# COMPACT_ATOMS: atom_id res chain seq x y z
N MET A 1 41.08 -4.78 -28.73
CA MET A 1 40.00 -5.70 -28.28
C MET A 1 39.02 -6.10 -29.40
N LYS A 2 38.34 -5.17 -30.09
CA LYS A 2 37.31 -5.52 -31.11
C LYS A 2 37.81 -6.39 -32.28
N GLN A 3 39.04 -6.19 -32.74
CA GLN A 3 39.65 -6.95 -33.86
C GLN A 3 39.95 -8.41 -33.49
N ALA A 4 40.53 -8.65 -32.31
CA ALA A 4 40.86 -10.00 -31.82
C ALA A 4 39.61 -10.86 -31.58
N VAL A 5 38.56 -10.29 -30.98
CA VAL A 5 37.27 -10.97 -30.78
C VAL A 5 36.64 -11.35 -32.12
N LYS A 6 36.72 -10.47 -33.13
CA LYS A 6 36.19 -10.74 -34.47
C LYS A 6 36.91 -11.88 -35.20
N HIS A 7 38.20 -12.05 -34.91
CA HIS A 7 39.01 -13.13 -35.49
C HIS A 7 38.68 -14.49 -34.86
N ILE A 8 38.54 -14.55 -33.53
CA ILE A 8 38.15 -15.77 -32.79
C ILE A 8 36.74 -16.25 -33.17
N VAL A 9 35.79 -15.32 -33.33
CA VAL A 9 34.41 -15.63 -33.76
C VAL A 9 34.39 -16.24 -35.17
N ARG A 10 35.29 -15.79 -36.06
CA ARG A 10 35.40 -16.34 -37.42
C ARG A 10 36.09 -17.70 -37.48
N SER A 11 37.05 -17.99 -36.59
CA SER A 11 37.81 -19.25 -36.62
C SER A 11 37.12 -20.42 -35.91
N THR A 12 36.05 -20.18 -35.16
CA THR A 12 35.37 -21.18 -34.30
C THR A 12 33.95 -21.55 -34.77
N GLY A 13 33.46 -20.97 -35.85
CA GLY A 13 32.08 -21.18 -36.33
C GLY A 13 30.99 -20.57 -35.43
N LEU A 14 31.38 -19.79 -34.42
CA LEU A 14 30.45 -19.14 -33.51
C LEU A 14 29.75 -17.97 -34.23
N GLU A 15 28.49 -18.16 -34.56
CA GLU A 15 27.67 -17.06 -35.04
C GLU A 15 27.45 -15.97 -33.98
N ARG A 16 27.20 -14.74 -34.43
CA ARG A 16 26.92 -13.58 -33.57
C ARG A 16 25.81 -13.87 -32.55
N ARG A 17 24.81 -14.68 -32.92
CA ARG A 17 23.73 -15.13 -32.02
C ARG A 17 24.22 -15.93 -30.81
N HIS A 18 25.24 -16.77 -30.98
CA HIS A 18 25.81 -17.57 -29.89
C HIS A 18 26.59 -16.71 -28.90
N VAL A 19 27.34 -15.73 -29.40
CA VAL A 19 28.07 -14.76 -28.57
C VAL A 19 27.12 -13.86 -27.77
N VAL A 20 26.02 -13.42 -28.40
CA VAL A 20 24.98 -12.63 -27.73
C VAL A 20 24.27 -13.48 -26.67
N ALA A 21 23.92 -14.73 -26.98
CA ALA A 21 23.30 -15.64 -26.02
C ALA A 21 24.20 -15.93 -24.81
N ALA A 22 25.49 -16.19 -25.05
CA ALA A 22 26.48 -16.40 -23.98
C ALA A 22 26.63 -15.15 -23.10
N ARG A 23 26.74 -13.97 -23.71
CA ARG A 23 26.77 -12.69 -22.98
C ARG A 23 25.52 -12.48 -22.14
N MET A 24 24.33 -12.68 -22.70
CA MET A 24 23.05 -12.55 -21.98
C MET A 24 22.91 -13.58 -20.84
N CYS A 25 23.48 -14.77 -21.00
CA CYS A 25 23.52 -15.79 -19.94
C CYS A 25 24.44 -15.33 -18.80
N CYS A 26 25.66 -14.90 -19.12
CA CYS A 26 26.62 -14.37 -18.15
C CYS A 26 26.09 -13.12 -17.45
N GLU A 27 25.52 -12.15 -18.17
CA GLU A 27 24.93 -10.93 -17.59
C GLU A 27 23.77 -11.28 -16.64
N ARG A 28 22.89 -12.23 -17.00
CA ARG A 28 21.83 -12.70 -16.09
C ARG A 28 22.37 -13.39 -14.84
N HIS A 29 23.38 -14.24 -14.98
CA HIS A 29 23.99 -14.93 -13.84
C HIS A 29 24.73 -13.95 -12.92
N ILE A 30 25.41 -12.94 -13.48
CA ILE A 30 26.05 -11.87 -12.71
C ILE A 30 25.00 -11.00 -12.02
N LEU A 31 23.90 -10.61 -12.69
CA LEU A 31 22.81 -9.86 -12.05
C LEU A 31 22.12 -10.65 -10.94
N ALA A 32 22.00 -11.98 -11.08
CA ALA A 32 21.43 -12.85 -10.05
C ALA A 32 22.39 -13.08 -8.87
N ALA A 33 23.68 -13.29 -9.13
CA ALA A 33 24.69 -13.55 -8.10
C ALA A 33 25.18 -12.28 -7.38
N VAL A 34 25.18 -11.14 -8.08
CA VAL A 34 25.57 -9.82 -7.58
C VAL A 34 24.32 -8.97 -7.31
N GLY A 35 23.14 -9.60 -7.21
CA GLY A 35 21.93 -8.93 -6.76
C GLY A 35 22.24 -8.28 -5.42
N ARG A 36 22.33 -6.94 -5.39
CA ARG A 36 22.51 -6.16 -4.15
C ARG A 36 21.56 -6.76 -3.13
N ALA A 37 22.06 -7.10 -1.94
CA ALA A 37 21.21 -7.49 -0.82
C ALA A 37 20.08 -6.46 -0.76
N ARG A 38 18.88 -6.85 -1.22
CA ARG A 38 17.74 -5.94 -1.20
C ARG A 38 17.58 -5.61 0.27
N LYS A 39 17.64 -4.33 0.63
CA LYS A 39 17.33 -3.86 1.98
C LYS A 39 16.03 -4.55 2.35
N ARG A 40 16.08 -5.50 3.29
CA ARG A 40 14.91 -6.32 3.59
C ARG A 40 14.05 -5.49 4.50
N TRP A 41 12.88 -5.12 4.01
CA TRP A 41 11.86 -4.45 4.80
C TRP A 41 11.36 -5.49 5.79
N ILE A 42 11.48 -5.20 7.08
CA ILE A 42 11.18 -6.14 8.17
C ILE A 42 9.99 -5.68 9.00
N GLY A 43 9.58 -4.42 8.87
CA GLY A 43 8.28 -3.96 9.36
C GLY A 43 7.14 -4.63 8.60
N ARG A 44 5.99 -4.73 9.25
CA ARG A 44 4.78 -5.36 8.70
C ARG A 44 3.64 -4.35 8.66
N THR A 45 2.78 -4.46 7.66
CA THR A 45 1.57 -3.66 7.54
C THR A 45 0.38 -4.60 7.40
N LEU A 46 -0.61 -4.47 8.28
CA LEU A 46 -1.90 -5.14 8.17
C LEU A 46 -2.87 -4.21 7.47
N CYS A 47 -3.47 -4.70 6.38
CA CYS A 47 -4.53 -3.98 5.67
C CYS A 47 -5.89 -4.56 6.08
N TYR A 48 -6.75 -3.68 6.59
CA TYR A 48 -8.17 -3.91 6.83
C TYR A 48 -8.98 -3.04 5.87
N HIS A 49 -10.28 -3.32 5.74
CA HIS A 49 -11.20 -2.46 4.99
C HIS A 49 -12.31 -2.00 5.91
N SER A 50 -13.15 -2.94 6.36
CA SER A 50 -14.27 -2.66 7.27
C SER A 50 -14.21 -3.50 8.54
N ILE A 51 -14.80 -2.97 9.61
CA ILE A 51 -14.87 -3.65 10.91
C ILE A 51 -16.33 -3.76 11.36
N GLY A 52 -16.95 -4.95 11.23
CA GLY A 52 -18.33 -5.17 11.64
C GLY A 52 -19.36 -4.47 10.74
N GLN A 53 -19.06 -4.37 9.44
CA GLN A 53 -19.91 -3.82 8.39
C GLN A 53 -20.02 -4.83 7.24
N ASP A 54 -20.76 -5.90 7.50
CA ASP A 54 -20.90 -7.08 6.65
C ASP A 54 -21.36 -6.74 5.21
N GLU A 55 -22.03 -5.60 5.01
CA GLU A 55 -22.52 -5.17 3.69
C GLU A 55 -21.40 -4.88 2.69
N LEU A 56 -20.16 -4.65 3.15
CA LEU A 56 -18.97 -4.49 2.30
C LEU A 56 -18.29 -5.82 1.94
N GLY A 57 -18.84 -6.95 2.40
CA GLY A 57 -18.50 -8.28 1.91
C GLY A 57 -17.26 -8.93 2.53
N LEU A 58 -16.47 -9.64 1.71
CA LEU A 58 -15.43 -10.57 2.17
C LEU A 58 -14.28 -9.95 2.98
N ASN A 59 -14.14 -8.62 2.92
CA ASN A 59 -13.06 -7.89 3.58
C ASN A 59 -13.46 -7.36 4.97
N ASP A 60 -14.62 -7.76 5.49
CA ASP A 60 -15.05 -7.39 6.85
C ASP A 60 -14.41 -8.26 7.93
N VAL A 61 -14.00 -7.62 9.02
CA VAL A 61 -13.53 -8.28 10.23
C VAL A 61 -14.40 -7.85 11.40
N SER A 62 -15.02 -8.80 12.10
CA SER A 62 -15.84 -8.45 13.27
C SER A 62 -15.03 -7.67 14.32
N GLU A 63 -15.69 -6.76 15.05
CA GLU A 63 -15.07 -6.00 16.14
C GLU A 63 -14.31 -6.92 17.12
N LYS A 64 -14.91 -8.06 17.48
CA LYS A 64 -14.31 -9.03 18.39
C LYS A 64 -13.00 -9.61 17.83
N GLN A 65 -12.94 -9.91 16.53
CA GLN A 65 -11.72 -10.40 15.90
C GLN A 65 -10.67 -9.29 15.80
N PHE A 66 -11.08 -8.07 15.46
CA PHE A 66 -10.17 -6.93 15.38
C PHE A 66 -9.47 -6.65 16.71
N ARG A 67 -10.22 -6.61 17.82
CA ARG A 67 -9.64 -6.51 19.18
C ARG A 67 -8.65 -7.64 19.46
N ARG A 68 -9.02 -8.88 19.14
CA ARG A 68 -8.14 -10.04 19.31
C ARG A 68 -6.85 -9.94 18.49
N HIS A 69 -6.89 -9.38 17.28
CA HIS A 69 -5.69 -9.18 16.47
C HIS A 69 -4.74 -8.19 17.12
N ILE A 70 -5.26 -7.07 17.64
CA ILE A 70 -4.49 -6.07 18.38
C ILE A 70 -3.85 -6.72 19.62
N GLU A 71 -4.65 -7.38 20.45
CA GLU A 71 -4.18 -8.02 21.68
C GLU A 71 -3.13 -9.11 21.42
N ALA A 72 -3.32 -9.91 20.37
CA ALA A 72 -2.36 -10.93 19.97
C ALA A 72 -1.03 -10.32 19.51
N ALA A 73 -1.08 -9.23 18.74
CA ALA A 73 0.12 -8.52 18.30
C ALA A 73 0.87 -7.88 19.48
N LEU A 74 0.17 -7.23 20.40
CA LEU A 74 0.75 -6.69 21.63
C LEU A 74 1.39 -7.80 22.46
N SER A 75 0.68 -8.92 22.65
CA SER A 75 1.18 -10.09 23.40
C SER A 75 2.42 -10.72 22.75
N ALA A 76 2.52 -10.66 21.41
CA ALA A 76 3.68 -11.13 20.65
C ALA A 76 4.84 -10.12 20.58
N GLY A 77 4.73 -8.99 21.30
CA GLY A 77 5.78 -7.97 21.41
C GLY A 77 5.90 -7.04 20.19
N TYR A 78 4.85 -6.88 19.39
CA TYR A 78 4.84 -5.88 18.32
C TYR A 78 4.70 -4.47 18.88
N THR A 79 5.38 -3.52 18.25
CA THR A 79 5.21 -2.08 18.46
C THR A 79 4.43 -1.52 17.30
N PHE A 80 3.31 -0.89 17.59
CA PHE A 80 2.50 -0.25 16.56
C PHE A 80 3.14 1.07 16.14
N VAL A 81 3.25 1.30 14.83
CA VAL A 81 3.86 2.50 14.24
C VAL A 81 3.00 3.01 13.08
N PRO A 82 3.02 4.31 12.74
CA PRO A 82 2.35 4.83 11.56
C PRO A 82 2.85 4.14 10.28
N ALA A 83 1.98 3.96 9.28
CA ALA A 83 2.37 3.32 8.03
C ALA A 83 3.50 4.09 7.32
N SER A 84 3.51 5.43 7.41
CA SER A 84 4.58 6.27 6.88
C SER A 84 5.97 5.96 7.46
N GLN A 85 6.06 5.53 8.72
CA GLN A 85 7.32 5.14 9.34
C GLN A 85 7.88 3.90 8.66
N ILE A 86 7.04 2.88 8.42
CA ILE A 86 7.47 1.67 7.70
C ILE A 86 7.81 2.03 6.25
N ALA A 87 6.99 2.86 5.60
CA ALA A 87 7.21 3.31 4.22
C ALA A 87 8.56 4.02 4.02
N SER A 88 8.97 4.87 4.98
CA SER A 88 10.20 5.66 4.88
C SER A 88 11.45 4.90 5.33
N THR A 89 11.34 4.02 6.32
CA THR A 89 12.51 3.38 6.95
C THR A 89 12.72 1.92 6.54
N GLY A 90 11.64 1.23 6.12
CA GLY A 90 11.56 -0.23 5.98
C GLY A 90 11.11 -0.95 7.27
N GLY A 91 10.90 -0.20 8.35
CA GLY A 91 10.50 -0.69 9.67
C GLY A 91 11.59 -1.52 10.38
N ARG A 92 11.33 -1.81 11.67
CA ARG A 92 12.09 -2.76 12.51
C ARG A 92 11.37 -4.10 12.59
N GLU A 93 12.04 -5.12 13.12
CA GLU A 93 11.55 -6.51 13.14
C GLU A 93 10.16 -6.68 13.76
N LYS A 94 9.80 -5.82 14.73
CA LYS A 94 8.54 -5.86 15.46
C LYS A 94 7.69 -4.61 15.23
N ASP A 95 8.01 -3.81 14.22
CA ASP A 95 7.14 -2.71 13.80
C ASP A 95 5.92 -3.28 13.07
N LEU A 96 4.73 -2.82 13.46
CA LEU A 96 3.45 -3.19 12.86
C LEU A 96 2.62 -1.95 12.59
N ALA A 97 2.23 -1.71 11.34
CA ALA A 97 1.25 -0.69 10.98
C ALA A 97 -0.13 -1.34 10.78
N ILE A 98 -1.18 -0.63 11.18
CA ILE A 98 -2.57 -0.95 10.83
C ILE A 98 -3.02 0.08 9.80
N THR A 99 -3.51 -0.40 8.65
CA THR A 99 -4.08 0.43 7.59
C THR A 99 -5.52 0.04 7.31
N PHE A 100 -6.31 1.04 6.88
CA PHE A 100 -7.68 0.83 6.39
C PHE A 100 -7.81 1.43 4.99
N ASP A 101 -8.18 0.61 4.02
CA ASP A 101 -8.42 1.06 2.65
C ASP A 101 -9.90 1.43 2.45
N ASP A 102 -10.22 2.03 1.31
CA ASP A 102 -11.56 2.39 0.82
C ASP A 102 -12.28 3.54 1.53
N GLY A 103 -12.20 3.61 2.87
CA GLY A 103 -12.91 4.59 3.67
C GLY A 103 -14.26 4.10 4.21
N ALA A 104 -14.37 2.82 4.57
CA ALA A 104 -15.58 2.29 5.19
C ALA A 104 -15.99 3.09 6.45
N ARG A 105 -17.30 3.36 6.61
CA ARG A 105 -17.83 4.13 7.75
C ARG A 105 -17.51 3.48 9.10
N SER A 106 -17.49 2.15 9.16
CA SER A 106 -17.08 1.37 10.33
C SER A 106 -15.69 1.70 10.87
N VAL A 107 -14.77 2.18 10.02
CA VAL A 107 -13.46 2.63 10.47
C VAL A 107 -13.61 3.80 11.44
N ALA A 108 -14.48 4.76 11.12
CA ALA A 108 -14.74 5.91 11.98
C ALA A 108 -15.56 5.55 13.22
N THR A 109 -16.56 4.67 13.07
CA THR A 109 -17.54 4.39 14.14
C THR A 109 -17.14 3.26 15.08
N ILE A 110 -16.30 2.31 14.64
CA ILE A 110 -15.94 1.10 15.39
C ILE A 110 -14.42 1.00 15.56
N ALA A 111 -13.64 1.03 14.47
CA ALA A 111 -12.20 0.81 14.55
C ALA A 111 -11.46 1.93 15.31
N ALA A 112 -11.77 3.20 15.00
CA ALA A 112 -11.12 4.35 15.60
C ALA A 112 -11.30 4.45 17.12
N PRO A 113 -12.50 4.25 17.72
CA PRO A 113 -12.64 4.10 19.17
C PRO A 113 -11.71 3.03 19.76
N ILE A 114 -11.66 1.84 19.15
CA ILE A 114 -10.82 0.73 19.65
C ILE A 114 -9.35 1.12 19.62
N LEU A 115 -8.85 1.64 18.49
CA LEU A 115 -7.46 2.02 18.34
C LEU A 115 -7.05 3.12 19.33
N ARG A 116 -7.97 4.05 19.63
CA ARG A 116 -7.78 5.07 20.67
C ARG A 116 -7.69 4.46 22.07
N ASP A 117 -8.54 3.49 22.41
CA ASP A 117 -8.51 2.82 23.72
C ASP A 117 -7.14 2.15 23.98
N TYR A 118 -6.50 1.61 22.94
CA TYR A 118 -5.15 1.05 23.02
C TYR A 118 -4.03 2.08 22.75
N ASN A 119 -4.36 3.34 22.47
CA ASN A 119 -3.43 4.41 22.10
C ASN A 119 -2.49 4.02 20.93
N LEU A 120 -3.04 3.42 19.88
CA LEU A 120 -2.28 2.91 18.74
C LEU A 120 -2.29 3.89 17.56
N PRO A 121 -1.14 4.10 16.88
CA PRO A 121 -1.12 4.77 15.60
C PRO A 121 -1.76 3.90 14.51
N TRP A 122 -2.38 4.56 13.55
CA TRP A 122 -3.06 3.89 12.44
C TRP A 122 -3.19 4.85 11.26
N THR A 123 -3.35 4.27 10.07
CA THR A 123 -3.45 5.01 8.82
C THR A 123 -4.71 4.61 8.06
N PHE A 124 -5.39 5.54 7.41
CA PHE A 124 -6.51 5.23 6.53
C PHE A 124 -6.36 5.89 5.15
N PHE A 125 -6.90 5.23 4.13
CA PHE A 125 -6.79 5.62 2.73
C PHE A 125 -8.21 5.71 2.14
N PRO A 126 -8.89 6.85 2.28
CA PRO A 126 -10.21 7.05 1.69
C PRO A 126 -10.13 7.28 0.18
N VAL A 127 -11.17 6.82 -0.54
CA VAL A 127 -11.40 7.19 -1.95
C VAL A 127 -12.09 8.55 -1.98
N SER A 128 -11.43 9.57 -2.53
CA SER A 128 -11.90 10.96 -2.40
C SER A 128 -13.30 11.18 -2.99
N GLY A 129 -13.60 10.55 -4.14
CA GLY A 129 -14.92 10.67 -4.77
C GLY A 129 -16.03 10.00 -3.98
N TRP A 130 -15.75 8.93 -3.23
CA TRP A 130 -16.75 8.26 -2.41
C TRP A 130 -17.11 9.07 -1.16
N THR A 131 -16.14 9.81 -0.60
CA THR A 131 -16.33 10.71 0.55
C THR A 131 -17.29 11.87 0.26
N GLU A 132 -17.46 12.25 -1.00
CA GLU A 132 -18.41 13.30 -1.42
C GLU A 132 -19.87 12.85 -1.31
N HIS A 133 -20.13 11.56 -1.07
CA HIS A 133 -21.48 11.04 -0.84
C HIS A 133 -22.44 11.37 -1.99
N THR A 134 -21.98 11.27 -3.23
CA THR A 134 -22.80 11.54 -4.42
C THR A 134 -23.80 10.41 -4.70
N GLU A 135 -23.40 9.16 -4.42
CA GLU A 135 -24.19 7.95 -4.59
C GLU A 135 -24.83 7.49 -3.27
N GLU A 136 -25.98 6.81 -3.34
CA GLU A 136 -26.69 6.39 -2.12
C GLU A 136 -25.91 5.38 -1.27
N TRP A 137 -25.27 4.41 -1.91
CA TRP A 137 -24.46 3.41 -1.22
C TRP A 137 -23.29 4.05 -0.46
N THR A 138 -22.69 5.13 -0.99
CA THR A 138 -21.60 5.84 -0.32
C THR A 138 -22.07 6.56 0.95
N ARG A 139 -23.29 7.14 0.95
CA ARG A 139 -23.87 7.77 2.15
C ARG A 139 -24.05 6.77 3.29
N GLN A 140 -24.44 5.55 2.95
CA GLN A 140 -24.71 4.50 3.92
C GLN A 140 -23.42 3.89 4.46
N SER A 141 -22.46 3.61 3.58
CA SER A 141 -21.36 2.68 3.88
C SER A 141 -19.96 3.33 3.94
N ILE A 142 -19.78 4.55 3.46
CA ILE A 142 -18.49 5.24 3.37
C ILE A 142 -18.45 6.44 4.33
N MET A 143 -17.29 6.69 4.91
CA MET A 143 -17.06 7.86 5.77
C MET A 143 -17.14 9.17 4.96
N GLY A 144 -17.77 10.19 5.55
CA GLY A 144 -17.83 11.53 4.95
C GLY A 144 -16.73 12.45 5.45
N TRP A 145 -16.69 13.68 4.93
CA TRP A 145 -15.69 14.68 5.33
C TRP A 145 -15.62 14.95 6.84
N ARG A 146 -16.77 15.00 7.52
CA ARG A 146 -16.82 15.18 8.98
C ARG A 146 -16.14 14.03 9.73
N ASP A 147 -16.33 12.81 9.25
CA ASP A 147 -15.70 11.63 9.84
C ASP A 147 -14.17 11.73 9.65
N ILE A 148 -13.71 12.03 8.44
CA ILE A 148 -12.27 12.22 8.12
C ILE A 148 -11.63 13.30 8.99
N GLU A 149 -12.24 14.48 9.07
CA GLU A 149 -11.77 15.61 9.89
C GLU A 149 -11.66 15.19 11.38
N ALA A 150 -12.63 14.42 11.88
CA ALA A 150 -12.60 13.90 13.25
C ALA A 150 -11.51 12.84 13.46
N LEU A 151 -11.25 11.98 12.48
CA LEU A 151 -10.17 10.98 12.54
C LEU A 151 -8.79 11.63 12.56
N LEU A 152 -8.57 12.63 11.72
CA LEU A 152 -7.33 13.42 11.71
C LEU A 152 -7.12 14.15 13.04
N ALA A 153 -8.17 14.78 13.58
CA ALA A 153 -8.12 15.42 14.90
C ALA A 153 -7.83 14.42 16.03
N ALA A 154 -8.18 13.15 15.84
CA ALA A 154 -7.88 12.06 16.76
C ALA A 154 -6.47 11.46 16.58
N GLY A 155 -5.64 12.03 15.69
CA GLY A 155 -4.25 11.62 15.48
C GLY A 155 -4.07 10.47 14.49
N ALA A 156 -5.10 10.13 13.71
CA ALA A 156 -4.96 9.19 12.60
C ALA A 156 -4.11 9.78 11.48
N GLU A 157 -3.30 8.94 10.84
CA GLU A 157 -2.62 9.30 9.60
C GLU A 157 -3.54 9.05 8.40
N MET A 158 -3.47 9.91 7.38
CA MET A 158 -4.27 9.75 6.17
C MET A 158 -3.37 9.68 4.94
N GLY A 159 -3.67 8.74 4.04
CA GLY A 159 -3.19 8.73 2.66
C GLY A 159 -4.33 8.87 1.66
N SER A 160 -4.07 8.65 0.37
CA SER A 160 -5.10 8.68 -0.68
C SER A 160 -5.28 7.28 -1.29
N HIS A 161 -6.52 6.94 -1.63
CA HIS A 161 -6.86 5.70 -2.33
C HIS A 161 -7.48 5.95 -3.71
N SER A 162 -6.90 6.86 -4.48
CA SER A 162 -7.39 7.34 -5.79
C SER A 162 -8.70 8.14 -5.72
N ALA A 163 -9.13 8.65 -6.88
CA ALA A 163 -10.29 9.53 -6.95
C ALA A 163 -11.59 8.73 -7.03
N THR A 164 -11.59 7.66 -7.83
CA THR A 164 -12.81 6.87 -8.13
C THR A 164 -12.64 5.37 -7.89
N HIS A 165 -11.46 4.92 -7.45
CA HIS A 165 -11.13 3.51 -7.23
C HIS A 165 -11.23 2.61 -8.48
N PRO A 166 -10.65 3.00 -9.63
CA PRO A 166 -10.66 2.12 -10.80
C PRO A 166 -9.67 0.97 -10.63
N ASP A 167 -9.84 -0.07 -11.44
CA ASP A 167 -8.81 -1.10 -11.61
C ASP A 167 -7.62 -0.52 -12.40
N PHE A 168 -6.53 -0.19 -11.69
CA PHE A 168 -5.32 0.39 -12.28
C PHE A 168 -4.65 -0.50 -13.33
N SER A 169 -4.98 -1.79 -13.43
CA SER A 169 -4.49 -2.66 -14.52
C SER A 169 -5.20 -2.44 -15.85
N LYS A 170 -6.35 -1.72 -15.85
CA LYS A 170 -7.24 -1.56 -17.01
C LYS A 170 -7.32 -0.15 -17.55
N ILE A 171 -6.69 0.83 -16.90
CA ILE A 171 -6.75 2.24 -17.30
C ILE A 171 -5.44 2.70 -17.93
N SER A 172 -5.51 3.77 -18.71
CA SER A 172 -4.32 4.39 -19.31
C SER A 172 -3.47 5.13 -18.27
N VAL A 173 -2.19 5.36 -18.58
CA VAL A 173 -1.29 6.15 -17.71
C VAL A 173 -1.81 7.57 -17.48
N ALA A 174 -2.48 8.18 -18.48
CA ALA A 174 -3.10 9.48 -18.32
C ALA A 174 -4.20 9.43 -17.25
N GLN A 175 -5.10 8.44 -17.33
CA GLN A 175 -6.12 8.21 -16.29
C GLN A 175 -5.52 7.90 -14.93
N MET A 176 -4.43 7.12 -14.83
CA MET A 176 -3.74 6.91 -13.55
C MET A 176 -3.24 8.24 -12.96
N THR A 177 -2.73 9.13 -13.81
CA THR A 177 -2.24 10.44 -13.39
C THR A 177 -3.39 11.30 -12.87
N ASP A 178 -4.53 11.29 -13.56
CA ASP A 178 -5.73 12.02 -13.17
C ASP A 178 -6.34 11.46 -11.87
N GLU A 179 -6.34 10.14 -11.69
CA GLU A 179 -6.85 9.47 -10.48
C GLU A 179 -6.01 9.80 -9.24
N LEU A 180 -4.68 9.73 -9.36
CA LEU A 180 -3.77 10.02 -8.24
C LEU A 180 -3.70 11.53 -7.96
N GLY A 181 -3.61 12.35 -9.00
CA GLY A 181 -3.55 13.81 -8.89
C GLY A 181 -4.87 14.41 -8.42
N GLY A 182 -5.99 14.00 -9.01
CA GLY A 182 -7.31 14.50 -8.65
C GLY A 182 -7.68 14.19 -7.21
N SER A 183 -7.35 12.99 -6.72
CA SER A 183 -7.57 12.62 -5.32
C SER A 183 -6.75 13.49 -4.36
N ARG A 184 -5.46 13.66 -4.63
CA ARG A 184 -4.59 14.56 -3.86
C ARG A 184 -5.16 15.97 -3.83
N ASP A 185 -5.50 16.52 -4.99
CA ASP A 185 -5.96 17.91 -5.10
C ASP A 185 -7.30 18.13 -4.35
N VAL A 186 -8.19 17.12 -4.31
CA VAL A 186 -9.42 17.16 -3.50
C VAL A 186 -9.08 17.24 -2.01
N PHE A 187 -8.20 16.37 -1.52
CA PHE A 187 -7.80 16.36 -0.12
C PHE A 187 -7.08 17.65 0.30
N GLU A 188 -6.10 18.12 -0.49
CA GLU A 188 -5.38 19.37 -0.21
C GLU A 188 -6.32 20.58 -0.17
N ARG A 189 -7.31 20.66 -1.08
CA ARG A 189 -8.30 21.74 -1.05
C ARG A 189 -9.17 21.72 0.21
N ARG A 190 -9.46 20.54 0.75
CA ARG A 190 -10.39 20.38 1.86
C ARG A 190 -9.72 20.46 3.23
N LEU A 191 -8.49 19.97 3.33
CA LEU A 191 -7.79 19.76 4.60
C LEU A 191 -6.59 20.70 4.80
N GLY A 192 -6.15 21.39 3.75
CA GLY A 192 -4.90 22.18 3.74
C GLY A 192 -3.66 21.33 3.57
#